data_AF-A0A950LJ74-F1
#
_entry.id   AF-A0A950LJ74-F1
#
_cell.length_a   1.000
_cell.length_b   1.000
_cell.length_c   1.000
_cell.angle_alpha   90.00
_cell.angle_beta   90.00
_cell.angle_gamma   90.00
#
_symmetry.space_group_name_H-M   'P 1'
#
loop_
_entity.id
_entity.type
_entity.pdbx_description
1 polymer ?
#
loop_
_entity_poly.entity_id
_entity_poly.type
_entity_poly.pdbx_seq_one_letter_code
_entity_poly.pdbx_strand_id
1 'polypeptide(L)' 'MRAAGRAAAKVKKGRLPSLSNTTIAVTLDPIELGALEVWISDQPDPKPSRQEAVRRLINEALRHH' A
#
# COMPACT_ATOMS: atom_id res chain seq x y z
N MET A 1 49.50 6.27 -28.17
CA MET A 1 48.40 6.52 -29.14
C MET A 1 47.09 5.98 -28.58
N ARG A 2 46.00 6.77 -28.70
CA ARG A 2 44.56 6.46 -28.58
C ARG A 2 44.06 6.02 -27.18
N ALA A 3 43.48 6.89 -26.36
CA ALA A 3 42.15 7.54 -26.43
C ALA A 3 40.96 6.57 -26.29
N ALA A 4 40.45 6.44 -25.06
CA ALA A 4 39.06 6.12 -24.73
C ALA A 4 38.73 7.05 -23.56
N GLY A 5 37.95 8.11 -23.73
CA GLY A 5 36.55 8.02 -24.09
C GLY A 5 35.76 8.43 -22.85
N ARG A 6 35.65 9.75 -22.65
CA ARG A 6 34.90 10.41 -21.58
C ARG A 6 33.44 9.96 -21.64
N ALA A 7 33.00 9.08 -20.74
CA ALA A 7 31.58 8.82 -20.55
C ALA A 7 31.02 9.87 -19.59
N ALA A 8 30.28 10.81 -20.16
CA ALA A 8 29.66 11.94 -19.50
C ALA A 8 28.75 11.52 -18.33
N ALA A 9 28.83 12.31 -17.26
CA ALA A 9 27.83 12.34 -16.21
C ALA A 9 26.42 12.54 -16.80
N LYS A 10 25.45 11.76 -16.31
CA LYS A 10 24.04 12.15 -16.32
C LYS A 10 23.47 12.00 -14.92
N VAL A 11 23.61 13.05 -14.13
CA VAL A 11 22.71 13.33 -13.01
C VAL A 11 21.29 13.37 -13.59
N LYS A 12 20.47 12.35 -13.34
CA LYS A 12 19.03 12.44 -13.62
C LYS A 12 18.36 13.26 -12.53
N LYS A 13 18.33 14.57 -12.79
CA LYS A 13 17.37 15.53 -12.26
C LYS A 13 15.95 14.96 -12.39
N GLY A 14 15.25 14.80 -11.26
CA GLY A 14 13.80 14.56 -11.23
C GLY A 14 13.30 13.13 -11.04
N ARG A 15 13.57 12.48 -9.88
CA ARG A 15 12.55 11.57 -9.33
C ARG A 15 11.69 12.40 -8.40
N LEU A 16 10.48 12.73 -8.85
CA LEU A 16 9.40 13.03 -7.91
C LEU A 16 9.27 11.83 -6.96
N PRO A 17 9.04 12.03 -5.65
CA PRO A 17 8.72 10.92 -4.76
C PRO A 17 7.53 10.19 -5.38
N SER A 18 7.68 8.88 -5.53
CA SER A 18 6.65 8.03 -6.12
C SER A 18 5.36 8.27 -5.33
N LEU A 19 4.30 8.76 -5.99
CA LEU A 19 2.93 8.84 -5.43
C LEU A 19 2.32 7.42 -5.26
N SER A 20 3.17 6.44 -4.94
CA SER A 20 2.81 5.05 -4.85
C SER A 20 2.27 4.75 -3.46
N ASN A 21 1.25 3.91 -3.41
CA ASN A 21 0.78 3.34 -2.17
C ASN A 21 1.95 2.66 -1.44
N THR A 22 2.10 2.95 -0.16
CA THR A 22 3.07 2.25 0.70
C THR A 22 2.42 0.98 1.22
N THR A 23 3.04 -0.17 0.97
CA THR A 23 2.58 -1.45 1.51
C THR A 23 2.93 -1.55 2.99
N ILE A 24 1.94 -1.91 3.80
CA ILE A 24 2.12 -2.20 5.22
C ILE A 24 1.85 -3.69 5.41
N ALA A 25 2.76 -4.38 6.11
CA ALA A 25 2.56 -5.75 6.57
C ALA A 25 2.11 -5.71 8.05
N VAL A 26 1.03 -6.41 8.37
CA VAL A 26 0.47 -6.47 9.72
C VAL A 26 0.38 -7.94 10.12
N THR A 27 0.77 -8.23 11.37
CA THR A 27 0.51 -9.52 11.99
C THR A 27 -0.75 -9.38 12.83
N LEU A 28 -1.73 -10.24 12.58
CA LEU A 28 -2.98 -10.31 13.35
C LEU A 28 -3.01 -11.65 14.06
N ASP A 29 -3.57 -11.66 15.27
CA ASP A 29 -3.87 -12.93 15.92
C ASP A 29 -5.09 -13.61 15.24
N PRO A 30 -5.33 -14.92 15.48
CA PRO A 30 -6.41 -15.65 14.82
C PRO A 30 -7.82 -15.09 15.08
N ILE A 31 -8.04 -14.48 16.26
CA ILE A 31 -9.32 -13.88 16.64
C ILE A 31 -9.52 -12.59 15.85
N GLU A 32 -8.52 -11.72 15.78
CA GLU A 32 -8.55 -10.49 14.99
C GLU A 32 -8.79 -10.79 13.50
N LEU A 33 -8.08 -11.79 12.96
CA LEU A 33 -8.27 -12.21 11.57
C LEU A 33 -9.69 -12.76 11.37
N GLY A 34 -10.19 -13.58 12.29
CA GLY A 34 -11.55 -14.11 12.24
C GLY A 34 -12.61 -13.00 12.26
N ALA A 35 -12.44 -11.99 13.12
CA ALA A 35 -13.34 -10.84 13.19
C ALA A 35 -13.36 -10.05 11.87
N LEU A 36 -12.19 -9.88 11.22
CA LEU A 36 -12.11 -9.23 9.90
C LEU A 36 -12.85 -10.03 8.83
N GLU A 37 -12.71 -11.36 8.80
CA GLU A 37 -13.40 -12.21 7.81
C GLU A 37 -14.93 -12.23 8.01
N VAL A 38 -15.39 -12.20 9.27
CA VAL A 38 -16.82 -12.05 9.59
C VAL A 38 -17.33 -10.69 9.10
N TRP A 39 -16.62 -9.62 9.42
CA TRP A 39 -17.01 -8.28 8.96
C TRP A 39 -17.07 -8.18 7.44
N ILE A 40 -16.12 -8.78 6.71
CA ILE A 40 -16.11 -8.86 5.23
C ILE A 40 -17.34 -9.63 4.71
N SER A 41 -17.72 -10.70 5.41
CA SER A 41 -18.83 -11.56 5.01
C SER A 41 -20.19 -10.88 5.12
N ASP A 42 -20.32 -9.94 6.05
CA ASP A 42 -21.53 -9.15 6.28
C ASP A 42 -21.71 -7.97 5.29
N GLN A 43 -20.70 -7.70 4.45
CA GLN A 43 -20.76 -6.60 3.48
C GLN A 43 -21.65 -6.94 2.28
N PRO A 44 -22.30 -5.93 1.66
CA PRO A 44 -23.09 -6.14 0.45
C PRO A 44 -22.23 -6.60 -0.73
N ASP A 45 -22.85 -7.33 -1.66
CA ASP A 45 -22.19 -7.74 -2.89
C ASP A 45 -21.88 -6.53 -3.81
N PRO A 46 -20.69 -6.50 -4.45
CA PRO A 46 -19.60 -7.45 -4.29
C PRO A 46 -18.84 -7.26 -2.97
N LYS A 47 -18.56 -8.37 -2.27
CA LYS A 47 -17.80 -8.35 -1.02
C LYS A 47 -16.42 -7.70 -1.21
N PRO A 48 -15.98 -6.83 -0.29
CA PRO A 48 -14.68 -6.18 -0.41
C PRO A 48 -13.54 -7.19 -0.22
N SER A 49 -12.43 -6.96 -0.91
CA SER A 49 -11.18 -7.67 -0.63
C SER A 49 -10.65 -7.32 0.76
N ARG A 50 -9.78 -8.15 1.34
CA ARG A 50 -9.13 -7.86 2.63
C ARG A 50 -8.47 -6.49 2.70
N GLN A 51 -7.75 -6.10 1.65
CA GLN A 51 -7.10 -4.79 1.60
C GLN A 51 -8.13 -3.66 1.61
N GLU A 52 -9.24 -3.84 0.90
CA GLU A 52 -10.30 -2.85 0.82
C GLU A 52 -11.08 -2.75 2.13
N ALA A 53 -11.34 -3.89 2.78
CA ALA A 53 -11.95 -3.95 4.11
C ALA A 53 -11.12 -3.16 5.14
N VAL A 54 -9.81 -3.41 5.19
CA VAL A 54 -8.90 -2.67 6.08
C VAL A 54 -8.91 -1.18 5.77
N ARG A 55 -8.91 -0.76 4.50
CA ARG A 55 -9.01 0.67 4.14
C ARG A 55 -10.31 1.30 4.60
N ARG A 56 -11.45 0.61 4.46
CA ARG A 56 -12.75 1.08 4.92
C ARG A 56 -12.78 1.27 6.42
N LEU A 57 -12.32 0.26 7.17
CA LEU A 57 -12.24 0.31 8.63
C LEU A 57 -11.32 1.43 9.12
N ILE A 58 -10.15 1.62 8.48
CA ILE A 58 -9.24 2.74 8.80
C ILE A 58 -9.93 4.08 8.52
N ASN A 59 -10.55 4.25 7.35
CA ASN A 59 -11.25 5.50 7.03
C ASN A 59 -12.40 5.77 8.00
N GLU A 60 -13.16 4.75 8.37
CA GLU A 60 -14.24 4.86 9.35
C GLU A 60 -13.70 5.29 10.72
N ALA A 61 -12.67 4.61 11.24
CA ALA A 61 -12.05 4.94 12.52
C ALA A 61 -11.48 6.38 12.54
N LEU A 62 -10.83 6.81 11.45
CA LEU A 62 -10.21 8.13 11.36
C LEU A 62 -11.21 9.27 11.11
N ARG A 63 -12.43 8.99 10.64
CA ARG A 63 -13.48 10.01 10.45
C ARG A 63 -14.06 10.54 11.76
N HIS A 64 -13.87 9.81 12.85
CA HIS A 64 -14.42 10.13 14.17
C HIS A 64 -13.36 10.74 15.13
N HIS A 65 -12.19 11.08 14.63
CA HIS A 65 -11.10 11.77 15.33
C HIS A 65 -10.97 13.23 14.86
#